data_AF-A0A2H5XVD1-F1
#
_entry.id   AF-A0A2H5XVD1-F1
#
_cell.length_a   1.000
_cell.length_b   1.000
_cell.length_c   1.000
_cell.angle_alpha   90.00
_cell.angle_beta   90.00
_cell.angle_gamma   90.00
#
_symmetry.space_group_name_H-M   'P 1'
#
loop_
_entity.id
_entity.type
_entity.pdbx_description
1 polymer ?
#
loop_
_entity_poly.entity_id
_entity_poly.type
_entity_poly.pdbx_seq_one_letter_code
_entity_poly.pdbx_strand_id
1 'polypeptide(L)'
;MRWWVVSLAFVALSSSSHAVEEPVVGAKSRVALLPASSYAEHCGVAAAGDLLTAQSDDTVAAFGAPRTIPWHEFTWAGHQRYTIDGQPPLRESRINPYTLSAAGSIYVGIMVGLHLYQKATIWNERAEFRVIEDGSYARGVDKLGHIYGAYVMSYYSGELLQGAGVDHRHAMLYGALMGIVYQSYVEFEDGVGKDWGFSPSDFAYDIIGASYFLLQQSVPFLQYFSPKWSYVPAHWYGEAERAEGRTFIDDYSSSTFFLSAKLRPLLPEPVQHVIPPWLALGIGYGVRGLGGNNGHSDRRIALSLDVDLVELLPNFESLLGKPVGSVLNWLAQSFNYFKLPTPTLEWSEHHPPRVYLLYPFKIQLGGARL
;
A
#
# COMPACT_ATOMS: atom_id res chain seq x y z
N MET A 1 -25.26 -34.14 -5.67
CA MET A 1 -26.36 -33.54 -4.88
C MET A 1 -26.00 -33.63 -3.40
N ARG A 2 -25.51 -32.53 -2.82
CA ARG A 2 -25.50 -32.16 -1.38
C ARG A 2 -24.49 -31.03 -1.18
N TRP A 3 -25.00 -29.79 -1.15
CA TRP A 3 -24.26 -28.61 -0.73
C TRP A 3 -24.39 -28.51 0.79
N TRP A 4 -23.27 -28.41 1.50
CA TRP A 4 -23.26 -28.00 2.90
C TRP A 4 -23.09 -26.48 2.93
N VAL A 5 -24.14 -25.80 3.40
CA VAL A 5 -24.12 -24.38 3.74
C VAL A 5 -23.56 -24.29 5.16
N VAL A 6 -22.42 -23.61 5.33
CA VAL A 6 -21.91 -23.24 6.65
C VAL A 6 -22.33 -21.80 6.91
N SER A 7 -23.27 -21.63 7.84
CA SER A 7 -23.67 -20.33 8.38
C SER A 7 -22.64 -19.86 9.39
N LEU A 8 -22.05 -18.68 9.18
CA LEU A 8 -21.26 -17.98 10.20
C LEU A 8 -22.21 -17.24 11.14
N ALA A 9 -22.27 -17.69 12.40
CA ALA A 9 -22.92 -16.97 13.49
C ALA A 9 -21.93 -15.98 14.10
N PHE A 10 -22.31 -14.70 14.14
CA PHE A 10 -21.63 -13.67 14.92
C PHE A 10 -21.90 -13.91 16.42
N VAL A 11 -20.84 -14.15 17.20
CA VAL A 11 -20.90 -14.08 18.66
C VAL A 11 -20.57 -12.65 19.08
N ALA A 12 -21.57 -11.97 19.64
CA ALA A 12 -21.40 -10.70 20.33
C ALA A 12 -20.71 -10.96 21.68
N LEU A 13 -19.54 -10.36 21.90
CA LEU A 13 -18.89 -10.33 23.22
C LEU A 13 -19.49 -9.17 24.02
N SER A 14 -20.31 -9.50 25.01
CA SER A 14 -20.75 -8.56 26.04
C SER A 14 -19.65 -8.37 27.09
N SER A 15 -19.32 -7.12 27.38
CA SER A 15 -18.40 -6.71 28.44
C SER A 15 -18.90 -7.13 29.83
N SER A 16 -18.08 -7.87 30.58
CA SER A 16 -18.19 -7.97 32.04
C SER A 16 -16.90 -7.48 32.68
N SER A 17 -17.03 -6.40 33.45
CA SER A 17 -16.00 -5.82 34.29
C SER A 17 -15.73 -6.73 35.49
N HIS A 18 -14.49 -7.21 35.63
CA HIS A 18 -13.98 -7.71 36.90
C HIS A 18 -12.60 -7.11 37.17
N ALA A 19 -12.54 -6.33 38.24
CA ALA A 19 -11.33 -5.84 38.86
C ALA A 19 -10.54 -7.02 39.45
N VAL A 20 -9.23 -7.06 39.21
CA VAL A 20 -8.29 -7.94 39.92
C VAL A 20 -7.05 -7.13 40.27
N GLU A 21 -6.66 -7.25 41.53
CA GLU A 21 -5.64 -6.51 42.27
C GLU A 21 -4.21 -6.72 41.74
N GLU A 22 -3.37 -5.68 41.88
CA GLU A 22 -1.92 -5.74 41.68
C GLU A 22 -1.20 -6.48 42.83
N PRO A 23 -0.05 -7.11 42.54
CA PRO A 23 1.02 -7.23 43.52
C PRO A 23 2.27 -6.42 43.13
N VAL A 24 2.67 -5.60 44.09
CA VAL A 24 3.93 -4.85 44.19
C VAL A 24 5.11 -5.81 44.40
N VAL A 25 6.15 -5.75 43.55
CA VAL A 25 7.55 -6.01 43.95
C VAL A 25 8.48 -5.12 43.14
N GLY A 26 9.29 -4.33 43.84
CA GLY A 26 10.24 -3.38 43.25
C GLY A 26 11.60 -3.99 42.91
N ALA A 27 12.29 -3.35 41.96
CA ALA A 27 13.74 -3.37 41.85
C ALA A 27 14.22 -2.01 41.32
N LYS A 28 15.08 -1.36 42.12
CA LYS A 28 15.67 -0.05 41.86
C LYS A 28 16.75 -0.18 40.77
N SER A 29 16.69 0.66 39.74
CA SER A 29 17.90 1.13 39.06
C SER A 29 17.75 2.63 38.79
N ARG A 30 18.69 3.43 39.30
CA ARG A 30 18.79 4.86 39.07
C ARG A 30 19.70 5.06 37.86
N VAL A 31 19.16 5.60 36.78
CA VAL A 31 19.95 6.25 35.72
C VAL A 31 19.60 7.72 35.75
N ALA A 32 20.63 8.56 35.90
CA ALA A 32 20.49 10.01 35.98
C ALA A 32 20.04 10.57 34.62
N LEU A 33 18.91 11.28 34.61
CA LEU A 33 18.43 12.06 33.48
C LEU A 33 19.09 13.43 33.51
N LEU A 34 19.80 13.79 32.43
CA LEU A 34 20.16 15.17 32.11
C LEU A 34 18.93 15.89 31.51
N PRO A 35 18.74 17.19 31.75
CA PRO A 35 17.53 17.88 31.31
C PRO A 35 17.57 18.14 29.80
N ALA A 36 16.62 17.56 29.07
CA ALA A 36 16.33 17.90 27.68
C ALA A 36 15.37 19.10 27.63
N SER A 37 15.92 20.31 27.69
CA SER A 37 15.19 21.55 27.38
C SER A 37 15.79 22.25 26.17
N SER A 38 15.56 21.68 24.99
CA SER A 38 15.50 22.36 23.68
C SER A 38 15.20 21.26 22.66
N TYR A 39 14.42 21.55 21.60
CA TYR A 39 14.00 20.64 20.50
C TYR A 39 12.61 19.99 20.60
N ALA A 40 11.67 20.50 21.41
CA ALA A 40 10.31 19.95 21.52
C ALA A 40 9.21 20.77 20.81
N GLU A 41 9.52 21.56 19.78
CA GLU A 41 8.49 22.43 19.14
C GLU A 41 8.03 22.04 17.73
N HIS A 42 8.58 21.02 17.06
CA HIS A 42 8.23 20.78 15.63
C HIS A 42 7.86 19.35 15.22
N CYS A 43 7.51 18.47 16.16
CA CYS A 43 6.94 17.16 15.82
C CYS A 43 5.81 16.81 16.79
N GLY A 44 4.58 17.15 16.42
CA GLY A 44 3.38 16.59 17.04
C GLY A 44 3.26 15.11 16.65
N VAL A 45 3.92 14.23 17.39
CA VAL A 45 3.69 12.79 17.29
C VAL A 45 2.50 12.49 18.21
N ALA A 46 1.30 12.49 17.63
CA ALA A 46 0.13 11.91 18.29
C ALA A 46 0.38 10.41 18.45
N ALA A 47 0.24 9.90 19.68
CA ALA A 47 0.44 8.50 19.98
C ALA A 47 -0.70 7.67 19.35
N ALA A 48 -0.40 6.41 18.97
CA ALA A 48 -1.37 5.46 18.41
C ALA A 48 -2.62 5.22 19.30
N GLY A 49 -2.62 5.71 20.55
CA GLY A 49 -3.79 5.72 21.44
C GLY A 49 -4.91 6.67 20.98
N ASP A 50 -4.59 7.76 20.28
CA ASP A 50 -5.59 8.78 19.89
C ASP A 50 -6.62 8.28 18.88
N LEU A 51 -6.34 7.19 18.17
CA LEU A 51 -7.31 6.51 17.30
C LEU A 51 -8.41 5.78 18.08
N LEU A 52 -8.15 5.38 19.33
CA LEU A 52 -9.09 4.68 20.21
C LEU A 52 -9.72 5.60 21.27
N THR A 53 -9.11 6.74 21.60
CA THR A 53 -9.59 7.69 22.61
C THR A 53 -10.24 8.95 22.06
N ALA A 54 -10.22 9.20 20.74
CA ALA A 54 -10.97 10.30 20.10
C ALA A 54 -12.51 10.10 20.09
N GLN A 55 -13.05 9.53 21.17
CA GLN A 55 -14.48 9.32 21.38
C GLN A 55 -15.00 10.10 22.60
N SER A 56 -14.13 10.78 23.37
CA SER A 56 -14.55 11.49 24.60
C SER A 56 -14.68 13.00 24.51
N ASP A 57 -14.20 13.66 23.44
CA ASP A 57 -14.23 15.13 23.32
C ASP A 57 -15.34 15.67 22.39
N ASP A 58 -16.17 14.80 21.80
CA ASP A 58 -17.20 15.18 20.82
C ASP A 58 -18.51 15.74 21.42
N THR A 59 -18.57 16.00 22.72
CA THR A 59 -19.84 16.46 23.35
C THR A 59 -20.18 17.93 23.14
N VAL A 60 -19.39 18.70 22.35
CA VAL A 60 -19.69 20.12 22.06
C VAL A 60 -19.50 20.51 20.57
N ALA A 61 -19.48 19.56 19.63
CA ALA A 61 -19.44 19.89 18.20
C ALA A 61 -20.85 20.04 17.57
N ALA A 62 -21.42 21.22 17.81
CA ALA A 62 -22.24 22.02 16.88
C ALA A 62 -23.32 21.35 15.99
N PHE A 63 -24.59 21.65 16.32
CA PHE A 63 -25.66 21.82 15.33
C PHE A 63 -25.20 22.81 14.23
N GLY A 64 -24.64 22.32 13.12
CA GLY A 64 -24.25 23.16 11.98
C GLY A 64 -23.01 22.77 11.19
N ALA A 65 -22.23 21.75 11.61
CA ALA A 65 -21.09 21.30 10.80
C ALA A 65 -21.56 20.66 9.47
N PRO A 66 -20.92 20.96 8.32
CA PRO A 66 -21.23 20.30 7.06
C PRO A 66 -21.03 18.78 7.19
N ARG A 67 -21.99 17.99 6.71
CA ARG A 67 -21.94 16.52 6.72
C ARG A 67 -20.83 15.93 5.83
N THR A 68 -20.26 16.75 4.96
CA THR A 68 -19.14 16.41 4.08
C THR A 68 -17.86 17.11 4.54
N ILE A 69 -16.73 16.53 4.18
CA ILE A 69 -15.43 17.19 4.26
C ILE A 69 -15.34 18.13 3.04
N PRO A 70 -15.19 19.45 3.24
CA PRO A 70 -14.98 20.37 2.13
C PRO A 70 -13.74 19.98 1.32
N TRP A 71 -13.78 20.16 -0.01
CA TRP A 71 -12.66 19.78 -0.89
C TRP A 71 -11.32 20.37 -0.45
N HIS A 72 -11.32 21.64 -0.02
CA HIS A 72 -10.10 22.33 0.43
C HIS A 72 -9.47 21.74 1.69
N GLU A 73 -10.22 20.98 2.50
CA GLU A 73 -9.70 20.23 3.65
C GLU A 73 -9.27 18.81 3.24
N PHE A 74 -9.86 18.26 2.18
CA PHE A 74 -9.58 16.90 1.71
C PHE A 74 -8.32 16.84 0.84
N THR A 75 -7.17 16.84 1.51
CA THR A 75 -5.85 16.86 0.85
C THR A 75 -5.00 15.63 1.18
N TRP A 76 -4.03 15.35 0.33
CA TRP A 76 -3.00 14.33 0.50
C TRP A 76 -1.64 14.93 0.16
N ALA A 77 -0.71 14.91 1.12
CA ALA A 77 0.59 15.57 1.02
C ALA A 77 0.50 17.07 0.64
N GLY A 78 -0.59 17.76 1.02
CA GLY A 78 -0.84 19.15 0.66
C GLY A 78 -1.53 19.37 -0.70
N HIS A 79 -1.90 18.31 -1.42
CA HIS A 79 -2.58 18.39 -2.72
C HIS A 79 -4.03 17.93 -2.63
N GLN A 80 -4.90 18.45 -3.47
CA GLN A 80 -6.32 18.05 -3.52
C GLN A 80 -6.45 16.53 -3.74
N ARG A 81 -7.12 15.83 -2.82
CA ARG A 81 -7.51 14.42 -3.01
C ARG A 81 -8.89 14.35 -3.67
N TYR A 82 -9.12 13.34 -4.49
CA TYR A 82 -10.40 13.08 -5.15
C TYR A 82 -10.94 11.70 -4.74
N THR A 83 -12.22 11.48 -5.00
CA THR A 83 -12.93 10.26 -4.62
C THR A 83 -13.39 9.50 -5.86
N ILE A 84 -13.58 8.18 -5.73
CA ILE A 84 -14.03 7.30 -6.81
C ILE A 84 -15.40 7.68 -7.41
N ASP A 85 -16.27 8.33 -6.62
CA ASP A 85 -17.60 8.77 -7.04
C ASP A 85 -17.66 10.27 -7.42
N GLY A 86 -16.53 10.96 -7.27
CA GLY A 86 -16.37 12.39 -7.50
C GLY A 86 -17.19 13.30 -6.59
N GLN A 87 -17.71 12.79 -5.47
CA GLN A 87 -18.40 13.57 -4.44
C GLN A 87 -17.46 13.93 -3.29
N PRO A 88 -17.69 15.05 -2.58
CA PRO A 88 -16.96 15.35 -1.37
C PRO A 88 -17.06 14.18 -0.37
N PRO A 89 -15.97 13.80 0.32
CA PRO A 89 -16.02 12.71 1.28
C PRO A 89 -16.97 13.04 2.43
N LEU A 90 -17.55 12.01 3.04
CA LEU A 90 -18.48 12.16 4.14
C LEU A 90 -17.75 12.22 5.49
N ARG A 91 -18.25 13.06 6.41
CA ARG A 91 -17.89 13.00 7.85
C ARG A 91 -18.72 11.98 8.61
N GLU A 92 -19.96 11.78 8.15
CA GLU A 92 -20.92 10.81 8.72
C GLU A 92 -21.42 9.88 7.62
N SER A 93 -21.39 8.57 7.89
CA SER A 93 -21.78 7.55 6.92
C SER A 93 -23.22 7.73 6.44
N ARG A 94 -23.41 7.67 5.11
CA ARG A 94 -24.71 7.67 4.46
C ARG A 94 -24.77 6.52 3.46
N ILE A 95 -24.98 5.33 4.01
CA ILE A 95 -25.03 4.10 3.23
C ILE A 95 -26.28 4.08 2.35
N ASN A 96 -26.07 3.93 1.05
CA ASN A 96 -27.14 3.60 0.12
C ASN A 96 -27.05 2.08 -0.19
N PRO A 97 -28.09 1.29 0.10
CA PRO A 97 -28.06 -0.16 -0.13
C PRO A 97 -27.69 -0.55 -1.56
N TYR A 98 -28.06 0.24 -2.56
CA TYR A 98 -27.73 -0.03 -3.95
C TYR A 98 -26.24 0.19 -4.25
N THR A 99 -25.64 1.29 -3.79
CA THR A 99 -24.21 1.56 -4.00
C THR A 99 -23.35 0.60 -3.19
N LEU A 100 -23.76 0.27 -1.96
CA LEU A 100 -23.09 -0.74 -1.14
C LEU A 100 -23.19 -2.13 -1.78
N SER A 101 -24.35 -2.52 -2.30
CA SER A 101 -24.51 -3.81 -2.98
C SER A 101 -23.67 -3.87 -4.26
N ALA A 102 -23.60 -2.78 -5.02
CA ALA A 102 -22.76 -2.67 -6.20
C ALA A 102 -21.26 -2.78 -5.85
N ALA A 103 -20.81 -2.01 -4.86
CA ALA A 103 -19.45 -2.06 -4.32
C ALA A 103 -19.09 -3.48 -3.83
N GLY A 104 -19.95 -4.10 -3.01
CA GLY A 104 -19.76 -5.46 -2.53
C GLY A 104 -19.70 -6.49 -3.68
N SER A 105 -20.56 -6.35 -4.69
CA SER A 105 -20.57 -7.24 -5.87
C SER A 105 -19.30 -7.08 -6.71
N ILE A 106 -18.80 -5.85 -6.89
CA ILE A 106 -17.54 -5.57 -7.57
C ILE A 106 -16.38 -6.21 -6.80
N TYR A 107 -16.30 -5.99 -5.49
CA TYR A 107 -15.27 -6.56 -4.64
C TYR A 107 -15.27 -8.08 -4.70
N VAL A 108 -16.41 -8.73 -4.46
CA VAL A 108 -16.55 -10.19 -4.52
C VAL A 108 -16.22 -10.71 -5.93
N GLY A 109 -16.64 -10.02 -6.99
CA GLY A 109 -16.32 -10.38 -8.37
C GLY A 109 -14.81 -10.37 -8.64
N ILE A 110 -14.10 -9.33 -8.19
CA ILE A 110 -12.63 -9.24 -8.30
C ILE A 110 -11.98 -10.36 -7.48
N MET A 111 -12.41 -10.59 -6.24
CA MET A 111 -11.84 -11.64 -5.38
C MET A 111 -12.02 -13.04 -5.97
N VAL A 112 -13.21 -13.34 -6.49
CA VAL A 112 -13.49 -14.60 -7.20
C VAL A 112 -12.62 -14.72 -8.45
N GLY A 113 -12.50 -13.64 -9.23
CA GLY A 113 -11.64 -13.62 -10.42
C GLY A 113 -10.17 -13.91 -10.08
N LEU A 114 -9.62 -13.25 -9.06
CA LEU A 114 -8.26 -13.47 -8.57
C LEU A 114 -8.08 -14.89 -8.02
N HIS A 115 -9.04 -15.42 -7.25
CA HIS A 115 -8.99 -16.80 -6.77
C HIS A 115 -8.95 -17.79 -7.93
N LEU A 116 -9.85 -17.66 -8.91
CA LEU A 116 -9.90 -18.56 -10.05
C LEU A 116 -8.62 -18.50 -10.88
N TYR A 117 -8.06 -17.30 -11.06
CA TYR A 117 -6.79 -17.10 -11.75
C TYR A 117 -5.61 -17.75 -11.02
N GLN A 118 -5.48 -17.53 -9.71
CA GLN A 118 -4.41 -18.10 -8.89
C GLN A 118 -4.57 -19.62 -8.73
N LYS A 119 -5.80 -20.12 -8.58
CA LYS A 119 -6.10 -21.55 -8.57
C LYS A 119 -5.76 -22.24 -9.88
N ALA A 120 -5.89 -21.56 -11.01
CA ALA A 120 -5.49 -22.10 -12.31
C ALA A 120 -3.97 -22.11 -12.52
N THR A 121 -3.18 -21.47 -11.64
CA THR A 121 -1.75 -21.23 -11.81
C THR A 121 -0.93 -21.68 -10.60
N ILE A 122 -0.97 -20.93 -9.50
CA ILE A 122 -0.15 -21.10 -8.29
C ILE A 122 -0.73 -22.17 -7.35
N TRP A 123 -2.06 -22.18 -7.15
CA TRP A 123 -2.76 -23.12 -6.25
C TRP A 123 -3.43 -24.28 -6.98
N ASN A 124 -2.87 -24.69 -8.12
CA ASN A 124 -3.43 -25.75 -8.96
C ASN A 124 -3.37 -27.14 -8.31
N GLU A 125 -2.43 -27.33 -7.38
CA GLU A 125 -2.29 -28.53 -6.56
C GLU A 125 -2.40 -28.17 -5.07
N ARG A 126 -3.15 -28.97 -4.31
CA ARG A 126 -3.44 -28.74 -2.88
C ARG A 126 -2.75 -29.78 -2.01
N ALA A 127 -2.42 -29.38 -0.79
CA ALA A 127 -1.90 -30.22 0.28
C ALA A 127 -2.66 -29.95 1.59
N GLU A 128 -2.32 -30.69 2.64
CA GLU A 128 -2.73 -30.33 4.00
C GLU A 128 -2.13 -28.96 4.39
N PHE A 129 -2.80 -28.25 5.29
CA PHE A 129 -2.34 -26.92 5.73
C PHE A 129 -0.96 -27.01 6.38
N ARG A 130 -0.02 -26.20 5.90
CA ARG A 130 1.36 -26.12 6.39
C ARG A 130 1.75 -24.68 6.65
N VAL A 131 2.43 -24.47 7.77
CA VAL A 131 3.14 -23.23 8.06
C VAL A 131 4.59 -23.42 7.62
N ILE A 132 5.07 -22.58 6.70
CA ILE A 132 6.42 -22.63 6.16
C ILE A 132 7.00 -21.22 6.24
N GLU A 133 8.01 -21.05 7.08
CA GLU A 133 8.73 -19.78 7.16
C GLU A 133 9.72 -19.66 5.99
N ASP A 134 9.59 -18.59 5.22
CA ASP A 134 10.34 -18.37 3.99
C ASP A 134 10.85 -16.93 3.84
N GLY A 135 11.19 -16.22 4.91
CA GLY A 135 11.67 -14.83 4.90
C GLY A 135 12.81 -14.51 3.91
N SER A 136 13.59 -15.51 3.50
CA SER A 136 14.67 -15.37 2.51
C SER A 136 14.27 -15.70 1.06
N TYR A 137 13.07 -16.21 0.86
CA TYR A 137 12.51 -16.59 -0.44
C TYR A 137 12.48 -15.39 -1.39
N ALA A 138 12.73 -15.68 -2.67
CA ALA A 138 12.97 -14.68 -3.71
C ALA A 138 13.98 -13.58 -3.30
N ARG A 139 14.93 -13.87 -2.40
CA ARG A 139 15.85 -12.88 -1.80
C ARG A 139 15.12 -11.72 -1.12
N GLY A 140 13.95 -11.96 -0.54
CA GLY A 140 13.16 -10.98 0.20
C GLY A 140 12.39 -9.96 -0.64
N VAL A 141 12.47 -10.01 -1.98
CA VAL A 141 11.65 -9.11 -2.84
C VAL A 141 10.17 -9.45 -2.75
N ASP A 142 9.87 -10.72 -2.50
CA ASP A 142 8.55 -11.25 -2.22
C ASP A 142 7.89 -10.53 -1.04
N LYS A 143 8.64 -10.30 0.05
CA LYS A 143 8.15 -9.56 1.21
C LYS A 143 7.78 -8.10 0.90
N LEU A 144 8.47 -7.47 -0.05
CA LEU A 144 8.06 -6.15 -0.56
C LEU A 144 6.79 -6.22 -1.42
N GLY A 145 6.59 -7.34 -2.11
CA GLY A 145 5.33 -7.68 -2.77
C GLY A 145 4.17 -7.76 -1.79
N HIS A 146 4.34 -8.42 -0.65
CA HIS A 146 3.36 -8.47 0.44
C HIS A 146 3.01 -7.09 1.00
N ILE A 147 4.03 -6.26 1.32
CA ILE A 147 3.82 -4.85 1.73
C ILE A 147 3.01 -4.09 0.68
N TYR A 148 3.44 -4.13 -0.58
CA TYR A 148 2.79 -3.38 -1.66
C TYR A 148 1.36 -3.87 -1.93
N GLY A 149 1.16 -5.19 -1.99
CA GLY A 149 -0.13 -5.82 -2.21
C GLY A 149 -1.12 -5.46 -1.11
N ALA A 150 -0.72 -5.61 0.16
CA ALA A 150 -1.55 -5.23 1.30
C ALA A 150 -1.91 -3.74 1.27
N TYR A 151 -0.92 -2.88 1.04
CA TYR A 151 -1.12 -1.42 0.95
C TYR A 151 -2.14 -1.04 -0.14
N VAL A 152 -1.96 -1.56 -1.36
CA VAL A 152 -2.79 -1.20 -2.51
C VAL A 152 -4.20 -1.77 -2.36
N MET A 153 -4.34 -2.98 -1.84
CA MET A 153 -5.64 -3.56 -1.52
C MET A 153 -6.36 -2.75 -0.45
N SER A 154 -5.65 -2.28 0.59
CA SER A 154 -6.23 -1.39 1.59
C SER A 154 -6.73 -0.08 1.00
N TYR A 155 -5.94 0.55 0.13
CA TYR A 155 -6.32 1.77 -0.57
C TYR A 155 -7.59 1.58 -1.40
N TYR A 156 -7.62 0.60 -2.31
CA TYR A 156 -8.77 0.42 -3.20
C TYR A 156 -10.03 -0.04 -2.46
N SER A 157 -9.91 -0.89 -1.44
CA SER A 157 -11.04 -1.24 -0.58
C SER A 157 -11.60 -0.02 0.15
N GLY A 158 -10.73 0.86 0.65
CA GLY A 158 -11.16 2.11 1.29
C GLY A 158 -11.87 3.06 0.33
N GLU A 159 -11.31 3.25 -0.87
CA GLU A 159 -11.96 4.07 -1.93
C GLU A 159 -13.33 3.51 -2.31
N LEU A 160 -13.46 2.19 -2.45
CA LEU A 160 -14.71 1.52 -2.78
C LEU A 160 -15.78 1.70 -1.68
N LEU A 161 -15.39 1.59 -0.41
CA LEU A 161 -16.28 1.83 0.72
C LEU A 161 -16.70 3.30 0.81
N GLN A 162 -15.79 4.22 0.53
CA GLN A 162 -16.10 5.65 0.48
C GLN A 162 -17.14 5.94 -0.61
N GLY A 163 -16.98 5.38 -1.81
CA GLY A 163 -17.98 5.46 -2.89
C GLY A 163 -19.30 4.75 -2.57
N ALA A 164 -19.31 3.83 -1.60
CA ALA A 164 -20.53 3.21 -1.07
C ALA A 164 -21.25 4.06 -0.01
N GLY A 165 -20.67 5.21 0.37
CA GLY A 165 -21.24 6.14 1.35
C GLY A 165 -20.77 5.88 2.79
N VAL A 166 -19.71 5.10 3.00
CA VAL A 166 -19.02 5.04 4.30
C VAL A 166 -18.25 6.35 4.49
N ASP A 167 -18.31 6.93 5.68
CA ASP A 167 -17.51 8.13 5.97
C ASP A 167 -16.02 7.88 5.85
N HIS A 168 -15.27 8.95 5.62
CA HIS A 168 -13.87 8.86 5.24
C HIS A 168 -13.02 8.09 6.26
N ARG A 169 -13.20 8.36 7.56
CA ARG A 169 -12.40 7.71 8.62
C ARG A 169 -12.67 6.22 8.67
N HIS A 170 -13.93 5.81 8.68
CA HIS A 170 -14.29 4.39 8.68
C HIS A 170 -13.93 3.70 7.36
N ALA A 171 -14.07 4.38 6.22
CA ALA A 171 -13.71 3.83 4.92
C ALA A 171 -12.22 3.48 4.86
N MET A 172 -11.33 4.37 5.33
CA MET A 172 -9.89 4.07 5.37
C MET A 172 -9.55 2.96 6.36
N LEU A 173 -10.15 2.97 7.57
CA LEU A 173 -9.93 1.90 8.56
C LEU A 173 -10.38 0.53 8.04
N TYR A 174 -11.60 0.45 7.51
CA TYR A 174 -12.15 -0.78 6.96
C TYR A 174 -11.42 -1.20 5.69
N GLY A 175 -10.94 -0.26 4.88
CA GLY A 175 -10.01 -0.52 3.79
C GLY A 175 -8.75 -1.25 4.28
N ALA A 176 -8.09 -0.72 5.31
CA ALA A 176 -6.94 -1.36 5.94
C ALA A 176 -7.25 -2.80 6.40
N LEU A 177 -8.36 -2.99 7.12
CA LEU A 177 -8.81 -4.31 7.57
C LEU A 177 -9.13 -5.26 6.41
N MET A 178 -9.74 -4.77 5.33
CA MET A 178 -10.03 -5.57 4.14
C MET A 178 -8.74 -6.01 3.43
N GLY A 179 -7.72 -5.14 3.38
CA GLY A 179 -6.39 -5.52 2.89
C GLY A 179 -5.78 -6.66 3.71
N ILE A 180 -5.83 -6.58 5.04
CA ILE A 180 -5.39 -7.66 5.93
C ILE A 180 -6.18 -8.95 5.69
N VAL A 181 -7.51 -8.87 5.60
CA VAL A 181 -8.36 -10.03 5.36
C VAL A 181 -8.05 -10.69 4.02
N TYR A 182 -7.83 -9.89 2.97
CA TYR A 182 -7.44 -10.43 1.67
C TYR A 182 -6.08 -11.12 1.70
N GLN A 183 -5.09 -10.51 2.35
CA GLN A 183 -3.77 -11.13 2.47
C GLN A 183 -3.78 -12.37 3.37
N SER A 184 -4.50 -12.37 4.50
CA SER A 184 -4.73 -13.58 5.29
C SER A 184 -5.35 -14.71 4.46
N TYR A 185 -6.21 -14.37 3.50
CA TYR A 185 -6.78 -15.33 2.57
C TYR A 185 -5.74 -15.88 1.59
N VAL A 186 -4.86 -15.04 1.04
CA VAL A 186 -3.72 -15.46 0.20
C VAL A 186 -2.81 -16.42 0.99
N GLU A 187 -2.36 -16.00 2.17
CA GLU A 187 -1.51 -16.81 3.05
C GLU A 187 -2.14 -18.16 3.43
N PHE A 188 -3.47 -18.16 3.65
CA PHE A 188 -4.19 -19.39 3.92
C PHE A 188 -4.18 -20.33 2.70
N GLU A 189 -4.42 -19.78 1.51
CA GLU A 189 -4.40 -20.54 0.25
C GLU A 189 -3.00 -21.06 -0.08
N ASP A 190 -1.94 -20.31 0.23
CA ASP A 190 -0.55 -20.78 0.18
C ASP A 190 -0.31 -21.90 1.18
N GLY A 191 -0.85 -21.78 2.40
CA GLY A 191 -0.83 -22.81 3.44
C GLY A 191 -1.34 -24.17 2.99
N VAL A 192 -2.35 -24.21 2.12
CA VAL A 192 -2.92 -25.44 1.55
C VAL A 192 -2.44 -25.71 0.12
N GLY A 193 -1.52 -24.91 -0.41
CA GLY A 193 -0.86 -25.15 -1.69
C GLY A 193 0.19 -26.26 -1.58
N LYS A 194 0.40 -27.03 -2.65
CA LYS A 194 1.39 -28.12 -2.66
C LYS A 194 2.84 -27.62 -2.61
N ASP A 195 3.13 -26.56 -3.34
CA ASP A 195 4.49 -26.01 -3.46
C ASP A 195 4.72 -24.80 -2.52
N TRP A 196 3.68 -24.39 -1.79
CA TRP A 196 3.63 -23.19 -0.95
C TRP A 196 3.27 -23.52 0.50
N GLY A 197 3.36 -22.53 1.38
CA GLY A 197 2.91 -22.64 2.77
C GLY A 197 2.56 -21.28 3.35
N PHE A 198 1.80 -21.26 4.44
CA PHE A 198 1.49 -20.04 5.16
C PHE A 198 2.78 -19.54 5.78
N SER A 199 3.22 -18.34 5.42
CA SER A 199 4.46 -17.78 5.92
C SER A 199 4.18 -16.75 7.00
N PRO A 200 4.63 -16.98 8.25
CA PRO A 200 4.52 -15.97 9.30
C PRO A 200 5.23 -14.66 8.90
N SER A 201 6.32 -14.74 8.13
CA SER A 201 6.99 -13.57 7.60
C SER A 201 6.16 -12.84 6.56
N ASP A 202 5.52 -13.51 5.60
CA ASP A 202 4.65 -12.82 4.64
C ASP A 202 3.49 -12.14 5.32
N PHE A 203 2.80 -12.87 6.20
CA PHE A 203 1.71 -12.30 6.97
C PHE A 203 2.15 -11.07 7.78
N ALA A 204 3.36 -11.08 8.36
CA ALA A 204 3.89 -9.91 9.06
C ALA A 204 4.12 -8.72 8.12
N TYR A 205 4.63 -8.95 6.91
CA TYR A 205 4.83 -7.91 5.90
C TYR A 205 3.50 -7.39 5.32
N ASP A 206 2.47 -8.22 5.25
CA ASP A 206 1.12 -7.80 4.93
C ASP A 206 0.55 -6.84 5.97
N ILE A 207 0.71 -7.17 7.26
CA ILE A 207 0.32 -6.28 8.35
C ILE A 207 1.08 -4.96 8.25
N ILE A 208 2.38 -4.97 7.93
CA ILE A 208 3.17 -3.74 7.73
C ILE A 208 2.58 -2.90 6.59
N GLY A 209 2.26 -3.48 5.44
CA GLY A 209 1.70 -2.76 4.29
C GLY A 209 0.35 -2.11 4.59
N ALA A 210 -0.60 -2.87 5.13
CA ALA A 210 -1.91 -2.35 5.51
C ALA A 210 -1.83 -1.30 6.63
N SER A 211 -0.94 -1.51 7.61
CA SER A 211 -0.70 -0.55 8.69
C SER A 211 -0.08 0.74 8.16
N TYR A 212 0.87 0.65 7.22
CA TYR A 212 1.50 1.83 6.60
C TYR A 212 0.46 2.70 5.87
N PHE A 213 -0.45 2.09 5.12
CA PHE A 213 -1.58 2.79 4.50
C PHE A 213 -2.44 3.54 5.53
N LEU A 214 -2.79 2.89 6.64
CA LEU A 214 -3.60 3.49 7.68
C LEU A 214 -2.85 4.61 8.42
N LEU A 215 -1.57 4.42 8.72
CA LEU A 215 -0.71 5.40 9.39
C LEU A 215 -0.59 6.69 8.58
N GLN A 216 -0.54 6.60 7.25
CA GLN A 216 -0.53 7.80 6.40
C GLN A 216 -1.82 8.64 6.51
N GLN A 217 -2.94 8.07 6.96
CA GLN A 217 -4.16 8.85 7.19
C GLN A 217 -4.04 9.75 8.44
N SER A 218 -3.19 9.38 9.40
CA SER A 218 -3.04 10.09 10.67
C SER A 218 -1.71 10.86 10.80
N VAL A 219 -0.70 10.49 10.02
CA VAL A 219 0.64 11.09 10.07
C VAL A 219 0.95 11.75 8.72
N PRO A 220 0.70 13.06 8.55
CA PRO A 220 0.87 13.76 7.27
C PRO A 220 2.27 13.63 6.66
N PHE A 221 3.31 13.56 7.49
CA PHE A 221 4.69 13.37 7.03
C PHE A 221 4.88 12.09 6.23
N LEU A 222 4.17 11.00 6.58
CA LEU A 222 4.27 9.73 5.86
C LEU A 222 3.64 9.81 4.45
N GLN A 223 2.76 10.78 4.19
CA GLN A 223 2.14 10.97 2.86
C GLN A 223 3.16 11.43 1.80
N TYR A 224 4.34 11.92 2.21
CA TYR A 224 5.43 12.25 1.30
C TYR A 224 6.16 11.01 0.75
N PHE A 225 5.89 9.83 1.28
CA PHE A 225 6.55 8.58 0.93
C PHE A 225 5.54 7.57 0.39
N SER A 226 5.55 7.31 -0.92
CA SER A 226 4.59 6.41 -1.57
C SER A 226 5.27 5.10 -1.99
N PRO A 227 4.70 3.93 -1.64
CA PRO A 227 5.14 2.67 -2.21
C PRO A 227 4.72 2.62 -3.68
N LYS A 228 5.63 2.18 -4.54
CA LYS A 228 5.35 2.02 -5.97
C LYS A 228 5.87 0.70 -6.49
N TRP A 229 5.20 0.16 -7.50
CA TRP A 229 5.63 -1.05 -8.18
C TRP A 229 5.93 -0.79 -9.65
N SER A 230 7.07 -1.28 -10.10
CA SER A 230 7.43 -1.37 -11.52
C SER A 230 7.39 -2.83 -11.92
N TYR A 231 6.51 -3.15 -12.86
CA TYR A 231 6.48 -4.46 -13.52
C TYR A 231 6.76 -4.28 -15.00
N VAL A 232 7.86 -4.86 -15.47
CA VAL A 232 8.17 -4.98 -16.89
C VAL A 232 8.66 -6.41 -17.09
N PRO A 233 8.06 -7.19 -18.02
CA PRO A 233 8.52 -8.56 -18.27
C PRO A 233 10.03 -8.60 -18.56
N ALA A 234 10.78 -9.45 -17.87
CA ALA A 234 12.24 -9.48 -17.92
C ALA A 234 12.79 -9.63 -19.35
N HIS A 235 12.09 -10.42 -20.18
CA HIS A 235 12.45 -10.62 -21.58
C HIS A 235 12.38 -9.34 -22.44
N TRP A 236 11.66 -8.30 -22.02
CA TRP A 236 11.56 -7.02 -22.76
C TRP A 236 12.83 -6.17 -22.68
N TYR A 237 13.69 -6.40 -21.69
CA TYR A 237 14.95 -5.66 -21.49
C TYR A 237 16.18 -6.58 -21.40
N GLY A 238 16.03 -7.81 -21.92
CA GLY A 238 17.10 -8.78 -22.09
C GLY A 238 17.60 -9.39 -20.79
N GLU A 239 16.74 -9.48 -19.77
CA GLU A 239 17.01 -10.21 -18.54
C GLU A 239 16.19 -11.52 -18.52
N ALA A 240 16.58 -12.47 -17.67
CA ALA A 240 15.88 -13.75 -17.55
C ALA A 240 14.62 -13.63 -16.69
N GLU A 241 13.53 -14.21 -17.18
CA GLU A 241 12.30 -14.39 -16.39
C GLU A 241 12.53 -15.35 -15.23
N ARG A 242 11.62 -15.30 -14.26
CA ARG A 242 11.60 -16.30 -13.20
C ARG A 242 11.22 -17.68 -13.80
N ALA A 243 12.01 -18.72 -13.52
CA ALA A 243 11.75 -20.05 -14.09
C ALA A 243 10.40 -20.66 -13.67
N GLU A 244 9.99 -20.40 -12.43
CA GLU A 244 8.73 -20.89 -11.87
C GLU A 244 7.59 -19.87 -11.98
N GLY A 245 7.86 -18.67 -12.50
CA GLY A 245 6.88 -17.59 -12.58
C GLY A 245 5.76 -17.97 -13.53
N ARG A 246 4.55 -18.18 -12.98
CA ARG A 246 3.35 -18.52 -13.79
C ARG A 246 2.47 -17.32 -14.07
N THR A 247 2.62 -16.25 -13.29
CA THR A 247 1.79 -15.05 -13.34
C THR A 247 2.65 -13.82 -13.11
N PHE A 248 2.11 -12.65 -13.45
CA PHE A 248 2.79 -11.39 -13.17
C PHE A 248 2.93 -11.10 -11.66
N ILE A 249 2.12 -11.76 -10.81
CA ILE A 249 2.13 -11.60 -9.34
C ILE A 249 3.36 -12.31 -8.75
N ASP A 250 3.66 -13.51 -9.23
CA ASP A 250 4.78 -14.35 -8.75
C ASP A 250 6.08 -14.15 -9.56
N ASP A 251 6.04 -13.39 -10.66
CA ASP A 251 7.22 -13.03 -11.44
C ASP A 251 8.01 -11.88 -10.82
N TYR A 252 8.71 -12.21 -9.74
CA TYR A 252 9.61 -11.32 -9.04
C TYR A 252 10.84 -10.91 -9.87
N SER A 253 11.21 -11.67 -10.91
CA SER A 253 12.30 -11.27 -11.81
C SER A 253 11.93 -10.04 -12.64
N SER A 254 10.63 -9.84 -12.89
CA SER A 254 10.08 -8.72 -13.64
C SER A 254 9.63 -7.55 -12.75
N SER A 255 9.70 -7.72 -11.43
CA SER A 255 9.24 -6.75 -10.44
C SER A 255 10.38 -5.94 -9.83
N THR A 256 10.11 -4.67 -9.56
CA THR A 256 10.92 -3.80 -8.69
C THR A 256 9.98 -2.97 -7.83
N PHE A 257 10.14 -3.04 -6.51
CA PHE A 257 9.35 -2.27 -5.56
C PHE A 257 10.14 -1.05 -5.13
N PHE A 258 9.52 0.12 -5.15
CA PHE A 258 10.11 1.40 -4.82
C PHE A 258 9.41 2.03 -3.62
N LEU A 259 10.18 2.74 -2.80
CA LEU A 259 9.65 3.77 -1.91
C LEU A 259 10.03 5.14 -2.49
N SER A 260 9.03 5.91 -2.90
CA SER A 260 9.19 7.19 -3.58
C SER A 260 8.93 8.36 -2.64
N ALA A 261 9.89 9.26 -2.51
CA ALA A 261 9.86 10.41 -1.62
C ALA A 261 9.69 11.72 -2.41
N LYS A 262 8.64 12.49 -2.12
CA LYS A 262 8.43 13.83 -2.71
C LYS A 262 9.56 14.78 -2.32
N LEU A 263 10.27 15.37 -3.27
CA LEU A 263 11.44 16.18 -2.95
C LEU A 263 11.08 17.55 -2.38
N ARG A 264 10.13 18.26 -3.01
CA ARG A 264 9.79 19.62 -2.64
C ARG A 264 9.44 19.80 -1.14
N PRO A 265 8.52 19.03 -0.54
CA PRO A 265 8.20 19.20 0.89
C PRO A 265 9.31 18.71 1.84
N LEU A 266 10.23 17.86 1.38
CA LEU A 266 11.32 17.31 2.19
C LEU A 266 12.59 18.18 2.19
N LEU A 267 12.69 19.14 1.26
CA LEU A 267 13.84 20.03 1.14
C LEU A 267 13.64 21.36 1.89
N PRO A 268 14.73 22.06 2.26
CA PRO A 268 14.64 23.36 2.93
C PRO A 268 13.88 24.41 2.10
N GLU A 269 13.07 25.25 2.77
CA GLU A 269 12.25 26.30 2.16
C GLU A 269 12.98 27.14 1.09
N PRO A 270 14.25 27.56 1.28
CA PRO A 270 14.98 28.34 0.28
C PRO A 270 15.17 27.66 -1.08
N VAL A 271 15.10 26.33 -1.17
CA VAL A 271 15.25 25.61 -2.46
C VAL A 271 13.93 25.07 -2.99
N GLN A 272 12.84 25.07 -2.21
CA GLN A 272 11.57 24.47 -2.63
C GLN A 272 10.98 25.11 -3.89
N HIS A 273 11.22 26.40 -4.13
CA HIS A 273 10.67 27.13 -5.27
C HIS A 273 11.32 26.77 -6.62
N VAL A 274 12.53 26.21 -6.62
CA VAL A 274 13.21 25.74 -7.85
C VAL A 274 12.97 24.27 -8.14
N ILE A 275 12.47 23.51 -7.17
CA ILE A 275 12.18 22.09 -7.31
C ILE A 275 10.77 21.92 -7.89
N PRO A 276 10.62 21.23 -9.03
CA PRO A 276 9.31 20.96 -9.59
C PRO A 276 8.42 20.20 -8.58
N PRO A 277 7.15 20.60 -8.40
CA PRO A 277 6.22 19.96 -7.46
C PRO A 277 6.15 18.43 -7.65
N TRP A 278 6.03 17.99 -8.90
CA TRP A 278 5.93 16.57 -9.26
C TRP A 278 7.20 15.74 -9.09
N LEU A 279 8.35 16.36 -8.77
CA LEU A 279 9.61 15.64 -8.71
C LEU A 279 9.75 14.87 -7.39
N ALA A 280 10.00 13.57 -7.51
CA ALA A 280 10.26 12.67 -6.40
C ALA A 280 11.58 11.90 -6.61
N LEU A 281 12.03 11.23 -5.56
CA LEU A 281 13.20 10.34 -5.58
C LEU A 281 12.80 8.97 -5.02
N GLY A 282 13.00 7.93 -5.81
CA GLY A 282 12.68 6.55 -5.45
C GLY A 282 13.91 5.73 -5.10
N ILE A 283 13.84 4.98 -3.99
CA ILE A 283 14.76 3.88 -3.72
C ILE A 283 14.03 2.58 -4.02
N GLY A 284 14.57 1.79 -4.94
CA GLY A 284 13.99 0.54 -5.42
C GLY A 284 14.80 -0.68 -5.01
N TYR A 285 14.10 -1.79 -4.82
CA TYR A 285 14.68 -3.12 -4.65
C TYR A 285 13.98 -4.11 -5.59
N GLY A 286 14.78 -4.93 -6.25
CA GLY A 286 14.32 -5.97 -7.16
C GLY A 286 15.33 -7.09 -7.25
N VAL A 287 14.93 -8.19 -7.87
CA VAL A 287 15.83 -9.34 -8.12
C VAL A 287 15.66 -9.73 -9.58
N ARG A 288 16.74 -10.18 -10.23
CA ARG A 288 16.71 -10.68 -11.61
C ARG A 288 17.11 -12.15 -11.66
N GLY A 289 16.53 -12.89 -12.61
CA GLY A 289 16.93 -14.27 -12.91
C GLY A 289 16.63 -15.28 -11.81
N LEU A 290 15.56 -15.09 -11.02
CA LEU A 290 15.14 -16.05 -9.99
C LEU A 290 14.85 -17.43 -10.61
N GLY A 291 15.61 -18.44 -10.20
CA GLY A 291 15.45 -19.82 -10.70
C GLY A 291 15.79 -20.04 -12.18
N GLY A 292 16.16 -18.99 -12.94
CA GLY A 292 16.39 -19.06 -14.39
C GLY A 292 17.63 -19.86 -14.81
N ASN A 293 17.71 -20.21 -16.11
CA ASN A 293 18.75 -21.07 -16.73
C ASN A 293 20.22 -20.68 -16.46
N ASN A 294 20.50 -19.46 -16.00
CA ASN A 294 21.84 -18.96 -15.72
C ASN A 294 22.25 -19.07 -14.23
N GLY A 295 21.37 -19.60 -13.37
CA GLY A 295 21.71 -20.06 -12.00
C GLY A 295 22.00 -19.00 -10.95
N HIS A 296 21.99 -17.71 -11.29
CA HIS A 296 22.33 -16.64 -10.35
C HIS A 296 21.20 -15.61 -10.23
N SER A 297 20.45 -15.70 -9.13
CA SER A 297 19.57 -14.63 -8.67
C SER A 297 20.42 -13.41 -8.33
N ASP A 298 20.13 -12.26 -8.91
CA ASP A 298 20.93 -11.05 -8.76
C ASP A 298 20.13 -9.93 -8.12
N ARG A 299 20.52 -9.53 -6.91
CA ARG A 299 19.86 -8.46 -6.15
C ARG A 299 20.19 -7.11 -6.77
N ARG A 300 19.16 -6.30 -6.97
CA ARG A 300 19.25 -4.97 -7.56
C ARG A 300 18.72 -3.93 -6.59
N ILE A 301 19.53 -2.89 -6.36
CA ILE A 301 19.12 -1.67 -5.67
C ILE A 301 19.11 -0.56 -6.70
N ALA A 302 18.04 0.23 -6.73
CA ALA A 302 17.87 1.32 -7.68
C ALA A 302 17.70 2.65 -6.96
N LEU A 303 18.36 3.70 -7.43
CA LEU A 303 18.09 5.09 -7.09
C LEU A 303 17.53 5.77 -8.33
N SER A 304 16.26 6.17 -8.28
CA SER A 304 15.49 6.60 -9.44
C SER A 304 14.96 8.01 -9.23
N LEU A 305 15.06 8.88 -10.24
CA LEU A 305 14.16 10.03 -10.30
C LEU A 305 12.75 9.49 -10.45
N ASP A 306 11.78 10.06 -9.76
CA ASP A 306 10.40 9.63 -9.86
C ASP A 306 9.46 10.81 -10.07
N VAL A 307 8.27 10.48 -10.56
CA VAL A 307 7.25 11.43 -10.94
C VAL A 307 6.03 11.16 -10.06
N ASP A 308 5.55 12.21 -9.39
CA ASP A 308 4.23 12.21 -8.80
C ASP A 308 3.20 12.58 -9.88
N LEU A 309 2.38 11.61 -10.28
CA LEU A 309 1.36 11.79 -11.32
C LEU A 309 0.29 12.82 -10.92
N VAL A 310 0.01 12.97 -9.63
CA VAL A 310 -0.99 13.90 -9.10
C VAL A 310 -0.56 15.35 -9.33
N GLU A 311 0.74 15.62 -9.24
CA GLU A 311 1.31 16.95 -9.43
C GLU A 311 1.79 17.20 -10.86
N LEU A 312 2.05 16.13 -11.63
CA LEU A 312 2.45 16.25 -13.04
C LEU A 312 1.25 16.56 -13.94
N LEU A 313 0.12 15.87 -13.72
CA LEU A 313 -1.06 15.99 -14.57
C LEU A 313 -1.89 17.23 -14.17
N PRO A 314 -2.46 17.96 -15.15
CA PRO A 314 -3.41 19.02 -14.84
C PRO A 314 -4.70 18.43 -14.24
N ASN A 315 -5.36 19.20 -13.39
CA ASN A 315 -6.67 18.81 -12.87
C ASN A 315 -7.68 18.74 -14.02
N PHE A 316 -8.33 17.59 -14.17
CA PHE A 316 -9.44 17.42 -15.10
C PHE A 316 -10.69 18.14 -14.56
N GLU A 317 -11.35 18.91 -15.43
CA GLU A 317 -12.57 19.66 -15.09
C GLU A 317 -13.84 18.81 -15.22
N SER A 318 -14.94 19.28 -14.61
CA SER A 318 -16.26 18.67 -14.79
C SER A 318 -16.73 18.77 -16.24
N LEU A 319 -17.32 17.70 -16.76
CA LEU A 319 -17.87 17.67 -18.11
C LEU A 319 -19.40 17.63 -18.04
N LEU A 320 -20.07 18.61 -18.66
CA LEU A 320 -21.55 18.71 -18.70
C LEU A 320 -22.21 18.64 -17.31
N GLY A 321 -21.59 19.26 -16.30
CA GLY A 321 -22.08 19.23 -14.91
C GLY A 321 -21.94 17.88 -14.19
N LYS A 322 -21.29 16.89 -14.83
CA LYS A 322 -20.98 15.59 -14.22
C LYS A 322 -19.57 15.60 -13.62
N PRO A 323 -19.32 14.85 -12.53
CA PRO A 323 -18.03 14.83 -11.84
C PRO A 323 -16.96 13.98 -12.57
N VAL A 324 -16.97 13.97 -13.91
CA VAL A 324 -16.02 13.21 -14.73
C VAL A 324 -14.58 13.61 -14.41
N GLY A 325 -14.32 14.91 -14.24
CA GLY A 325 -13.01 15.41 -13.85
C GLY A 325 -12.51 14.82 -12.53
N SER A 326 -13.34 14.82 -11.47
CA SER A 326 -12.96 14.23 -10.18
C SER A 326 -12.61 12.74 -10.30
N VAL A 327 -13.37 11.97 -11.09
CA VAL A 327 -13.08 10.55 -11.30
C VAL A 327 -11.76 10.35 -12.06
N LEU A 328 -11.47 11.18 -13.07
CA LEU A 328 -10.19 11.14 -13.80
C LEU A 328 -9.01 11.54 -12.90
N ASN A 329 -9.19 12.53 -12.02
CA ASN A 329 -8.16 12.91 -11.05
C ASN A 329 -7.95 11.80 -10.01
N TRP A 330 -9.01 11.14 -9.54
CA TRP A 330 -8.91 9.96 -8.68
C TRP A 330 -8.19 8.79 -9.37
N LEU A 331 -8.44 8.58 -10.67
CA LEU A 331 -7.70 7.58 -11.46
C LEU A 331 -6.20 7.93 -11.51
N ALA A 332 -5.85 9.18 -11.82
CA ALA A 332 -4.45 9.64 -11.81
C ALA A 332 -3.78 9.42 -10.45
N GLN A 333 -4.49 9.69 -9.34
CA GLN A 333 -4.03 9.42 -7.98
C GLN A 333 -3.81 7.94 -7.73
N SER A 334 -4.74 7.11 -8.16
CA SER A 334 -4.66 5.66 -8.01
C SER A 334 -3.52 5.05 -8.83
N PHE A 335 -3.24 5.59 -10.01
CA PHE A 335 -2.10 5.15 -10.83
C PHE A 335 -0.74 5.62 -10.31
N ASN A 336 -0.69 6.55 -9.35
CA ASN A 336 0.57 7.02 -8.78
C ASN A 336 1.32 5.93 -7.99
N TYR A 337 0.64 4.84 -7.61
CA TYR A 337 1.27 3.66 -6.99
C TYR A 337 2.00 2.76 -8.01
N PHE A 338 1.92 3.06 -9.30
CA PHE A 338 2.74 2.40 -10.32
C PHE A 338 3.92 3.29 -10.71
N LYS A 339 5.11 2.69 -10.74
CA LYS A 339 6.33 3.40 -11.09
C LYS A 339 6.45 3.53 -12.61
N LEU A 340 6.49 4.76 -13.10
CA LEU A 340 6.80 5.04 -14.51
C LEU A 340 8.30 4.81 -14.81
N PRO A 341 8.66 4.40 -16.04
CA PRO A 341 10.05 4.38 -16.50
C PRO A 341 10.68 5.77 -16.44
N THR A 342 11.76 5.91 -15.69
CA THR A 342 12.44 7.19 -15.45
C THR A 342 13.95 6.98 -15.30
N PRO A 343 14.76 8.07 -15.33
CA PRO A 343 16.19 7.98 -15.13
C PRO A 343 16.54 7.33 -13.79
N THR A 344 17.41 6.31 -13.82
CA THR A 344 17.70 5.47 -12.66
C THR A 344 19.14 5.00 -12.67
N LEU A 345 19.79 5.05 -11.52
CA LEU A 345 21.07 4.39 -11.25
C LEU A 345 20.79 3.07 -10.51
N GLU A 346 21.25 1.95 -11.06
CA GLU A 346 21.06 0.62 -10.47
C GLU A 346 22.40 0.02 -10.07
N TRP A 347 22.46 -0.55 -8.88
CA TRP A 347 23.55 -1.41 -8.41
C TRP A 347 23.11 -2.86 -8.43
N SER A 348 24.03 -3.73 -8.84
CA SER A 348 23.85 -5.17 -8.93
C SER A 348 24.87 -5.88 -8.06
N GLU A 349 24.52 -7.07 -7.59
CA GLU A 349 25.43 -7.94 -6.85
C GLU A 349 26.51 -8.54 -7.76
N HIS A 350 26.20 -8.72 -9.05
CA HIS A 350 27.07 -9.43 -10.00
C HIS A 350 27.57 -8.56 -11.18
N HIS A 351 27.05 -7.34 -11.33
CA HIS A 351 27.39 -6.44 -12.43
C HIS A 351 27.79 -5.04 -11.94
N PRO A 352 28.61 -4.30 -12.72
CA PRO A 352 28.91 -2.91 -12.40
C PRO A 352 27.63 -2.06 -12.41
N PRO A 353 27.65 -0.89 -11.72
CA PRO A 353 26.51 0.02 -11.71
C PRO A 353 26.06 0.40 -13.12
N ARG A 354 24.75 0.48 -13.33
CA ARG A 354 24.14 0.80 -14.62
C ARG A 354 23.31 2.07 -14.50
N VAL A 355 23.39 2.93 -15.51
CA VAL A 355 22.53 4.13 -15.62
C VAL A 355 21.51 3.86 -16.70
N TYR A 356 20.25 4.07 -16.38
CA TYR A 356 19.14 3.97 -17.32
C TYR A 356 18.54 5.35 -17.52
N LEU A 357 18.24 5.72 -18.76
CA LEU A 357 17.41 6.91 -19.04
C LEU A 357 15.92 6.62 -18.79
N LEU A 358 15.49 5.40 -19.14
CA LEU A 358 14.14 4.90 -18.92
C LEU A 358 14.24 3.50 -18.32
N TYR A 359 14.32 3.40 -17.00
CA TYR A 359 14.44 2.12 -16.33
C TYR A 359 13.24 1.20 -16.58
N PRO A 360 13.42 -0.12 -16.82
CA PRO A 360 14.69 -0.87 -16.85
C PRO A 360 15.29 -1.04 -18.28
N PHE A 361 14.87 -0.24 -19.26
CA PHE A 361 15.27 -0.39 -20.66
C PHE A 361 16.68 0.14 -20.94
N LYS A 362 17.51 -0.70 -21.56
CA LYS A 362 18.84 -0.33 -22.08
C LYS A 362 18.65 0.41 -23.40
N ILE A 363 19.10 1.66 -23.51
CA ILE A 363 18.98 2.44 -24.75
C ILE A 363 20.33 2.49 -25.46
N GLN A 364 20.44 1.84 -26.62
CA GLN A 364 21.62 1.97 -27.47
C GLN A 364 21.50 3.20 -28.35
N LEU A 365 22.33 4.22 -28.11
CA LEU A 365 22.47 5.39 -28.99
C LEU A 365 23.72 5.20 -29.87
N GLY A 366 23.53 4.62 -31.06
CA GLY A 366 24.62 4.30 -31.99
C GLY A 366 25.45 3.08 -31.54
N GLY A 367 26.76 3.08 -31.85
CA GLY A 367 27.67 1.97 -31.49
C GLY A 367 28.05 1.89 -30.00
N ALA A 368 27.64 2.88 -29.20
CA ALA A 368 27.88 2.90 -27.76
C ALA A 368 26.65 2.35 -27.01
N ARG A 369 26.89 1.38 -26.12
CA ARG A 369 25.88 0.91 -25.16
C ARG A 369 25.91 1.87 -23.97
N LEU A 370 24.82 2.63 -23.77
CA LEU A 370 24.57 3.45 -22.59
C LEU A 370 23.61 2.73 -21.63
#